data_AF-A0A9X7FWQ7-F1
#
_entry.id   AF-A0A9X7FWQ7-F1
#
_cell.length_a   1.000
_cell.length_b   1.000
_cell.length_c   1.000
_cell.angle_alpha   90.00
_cell.angle_beta   90.00
_cell.angle_gamma   90.00
#
_symmetry.space_group_name_H-M   'P 1'
#
loop_
_entity.id
_entity.type
_entity.pdbx_description
1 polymer ?
#
loop_
_entity_poly.entity_id
_entity_poly.type
_entity_poly.pdbx_seq_one_letter_code
_entity_poly.pdbx_strand_id
1 'polypeptide(L)'
;MDILENGLHSLKNAIHNLKKLETASEDEREYIIKDAIIGLHHSTETLFKYLVKENQEILIYKDLNDYFTKEMKHILTGNVGVSKGYQGNTITFLEAIDRAAVLNNLEISEIDYGAFKRLNILRNSITHHEYDLTEDLIKFLITQVLTIVFPIYKDNLPDFKAYVEQHELDLKGTNQVNDFHIWRFIRHFSLLKKFFSSIKSLESLRENDIISKKHLKEKEKEKESFIRYYDCPFCKEEFFKKEHVYFEGGEEVMYYGQCLLCNTSLNKDDAQYIQITYGNYDSFLKYFKTDLLILKDLLNDEGLASRITPEDISAMNEFVNDDDINEFLVEYIERIFDNTLFHILVDECASIDYDSSELDNAVTWDTELKVHIEINELHEFDILLIKQMISNCTVLLIKPEICNQAFKQAVEEEMVINTIVDHRNPQTEEDVEVDVEISFNINPKIFN
;
A
#
# COMPACT_ATOMS: atom_id res chain seq x y z
N MET A 1 -31.59 -9.82 -0.76
CA MET A 1 -30.28 -9.23 -0.44
C MET A 1 -29.91 -8.33 -1.60
N ASP A 2 -29.74 -7.06 -1.30
CA ASP A 2 -29.12 -6.12 -2.25
C ASP A 2 -27.62 -6.44 -2.38
N ILE A 3 -26.98 -5.94 -3.44
CA ILE A 3 -25.58 -6.19 -3.75
C ILE A 3 -24.65 -5.79 -2.60
N LEU A 4 -24.94 -4.68 -1.91
CA LEU A 4 -24.19 -4.20 -0.77
C LEU A 4 -24.24 -5.20 0.40
N GLU A 5 -25.45 -5.62 0.81
CA GLU A 5 -25.64 -6.60 1.89
C GLU A 5 -24.90 -7.92 1.60
N ASN A 6 -24.92 -8.36 0.34
CA ASN A 6 -24.23 -9.57 -0.09
C ASN A 6 -22.71 -9.45 0.00
N GLY A 7 -22.16 -8.33 -0.49
CA GLY A 7 -20.74 -8.04 -0.40
C GLY A 7 -20.26 -7.96 1.06
N LEU A 8 -20.98 -7.22 1.90
CA LEU A 8 -20.66 -7.07 3.33
C LEU A 8 -20.77 -8.40 4.08
N HIS A 9 -21.79 -9.22 3.79
CA HIS A 9 -21.93 -10.53 4.41
C HIS A 9 -20.75 -11.47 4.05
N SER A 10 -20.30 -11.46 2.80
CA SER A 10 -19.12 -12.23 2.39
C SER A 10 -17.83 -11.70 3.01
N LEU A 11 -17.67 -10.38 3.14
CA LEU A 11 -16.53 -9.76 3.81
C LEU A 11 -16.46 -10.18 5.28
N LYS A 12 -17.59 -10.09 5.99
CA LYS A 12 -17.73 -10.53 7.39
C LYS A 12 -17.26 -11.97 7.56
N ASN A 13 -17.75 -12.88 6.71
CA ASN A 13 -17.39 -14.29 6.80
C ASN A 13 -15.90 -14.53 6.51
N ALA A 14 -15.32 -13.83 5.52
CA ALA A 14 -13.90 -13.94 5.21
C ALA A 14 -13.02 -13.51 6.40
N ILE A 15 -13.35 -12.39 7.05
CA ILE A 15 -12.63 -11.87 8.22
C ILE A 15 -12.79 -12.80 9.43
N HIS A 16 -14.00 -13.29 9.70
CA HIS A 16 -14.21 -14.24 10.79
C HIS A 16 -13.45 -15.55 10.55
N ASN A 17 -13.33 -16.01 9.31
CA ASN A 17 -12.49 -17.16 8.97
C ASN A 17 -11.00 -16.86 9.18
N LEU A 18 -10.51 -15.69 8.76
CA LEU A 18 -9.14 -15.25 9.03
C LEU A 18 -8.82 -15.26 10.54
N LYS A 19 -9.72 -14.71 11.37
CA LYS A 19 -9.57 -14.70 12.84
C LYS A 19 -9.54 -16.10 13.45
N LYS A 20 -10.26 -17.07 12.87
CA LYS A 20 -10.26 -18.47 13.34
C LYS A 20 -8.93 -19.21 13.08
N LEU A 21 -8.10 -18.75 12.15
CA LEU A 21 -6.84 -19.43 11.79
C LEU A 21 -5.83 -19.55 12.94
N GLU A 22 -5.95 -18.69 13.95
CA GLU A 22 -5.10 -18.72 15.13
C GLU A 22 -5.36 -19.92 16.04
N THR A 23 -6.62 -20.37 16.09
CA THR A 23 -7.06 -21.44 17.02
C THR A 23 -7.44 -22.73 16.31
N ALA A 24 -7.48 -22.73 14.98
CA ALA A 24 -7.79 -23.89 14.16
C ALA A 24 -6.68 -24.95 14.18
N SER A 25 -7.07 -26.22 14.15
CA SER A 25 -6.14 -27.34 13.97
C SER A 25 -5.49 -27.32 12.57
N GLU A 26 -4.33 -27.94 12.40
CA GLU A 26 -3.62 -27.98 11.09
C GLU A 26 -4.51 -28.50 9.95
N ASP A 27 -5.31 -29.54 10.22
CA ASP A 27 -6.23 -30.14 9.23
C ASP A 27 -7.39 -29.20 8.83
N GLU A 28 -7.79 -28.28 9.71
CA GLU A 28 -8.88 -27.33 9.45
C GLU A 28 -8.39 -26.04 8.79
N ARG A 29 -7.11 -25.68 8.98
CA ARG A 29 -6.52 -24.44 8.49
C ARG A 29 -6.64 -24.29 6.98
N GLU A 30 -6.39 -25.36 6.23
CA GLU A 30 -6.49 -25.35 4.76
C GLU A 30 -7.89 -24.92 4.29
N TYR A 31 -8.95 -25.53 4.85
CA TYR A 31 -10.33 -25.20 4.51
C TYR A 31 -10.70 -23.78 4.91
N ILE A 32 -10.28 -23.33 6.10
CA ILE A 32 -10.57 -21.97 6.58
C ILE A 32 -9.88 -20.93 5.70
N ILE A 33 -8.62 -21.16 5.31
CA ILE A 33 -7.89 -20.28 4.37
C ILE A 33 -8.61 -20.23 3.04
N LYS A 34 -9.02 -21.38 2.51
CA LYS A 34 -9.75 -21.46 1.24
C LYS A 34 -11.04 -20.64 1.27
N ASP A 35 -11.83 -20.79 2.34
CA ASP A 35 -13.06 -20.03 2.51
C ASP A 35 -12.81 -18.53 2.70
N ALA A 36 -11.73 -18.15 3.38
CA ALA A 36 -11.31 -16.76 3.52
C ALA A 36 -10.94 -16.15 2.16
N ILE A 37 -10.17 -16.86 1.32
CA ILE A 37 -9.79 -16.41 -0.03
C ILE A 37 -11.04 -16.25 -0.92
N ILE A 38 -11.90 -17.26 -0.96
CA ILE A 38 -13.12 -17.24 -1.78
C ILE A 38 -14.05 -16.13 -1.32
N GLY A 39 -14.24 -16.00 0.00
CA GLY A 39 -15.07 -14.97 0.62
C GLY A 39 -14.55 -13.56 0.33
N LEU A 40 -13.24 -13.33 0.46
CA LEU A 40 -12.62 -12.03 0.21
C LEU A 40 -12.63 -11.65 -1.28
N HIS A 41 -12.35 -12.61 -2.17
CA HIS A 41 -12.43 -12.39 -3.60
C HIS A 41 -13.86 -12.00 -4.01
N HIS A 42 -14.85 -12.76 -3.55
CA HIS A 42 -16.26 -12.49 -3.86
C HIS A 42 -16.76 -11.18 -3.24
N SER A 43 -16.41 -10.88 -1.99
CA SER A 43 -16.83 -9.64 -1.34
C SER A 43 -16.25 -8.43 -2.05
N THR A 44 -14.97 -8.48 -2.42
CA THR A 44 -14.30 -7.40 -3.15
C THR A 44 -14.96 -7.18 -4.51
N GLU A 45 -15.17 -8.23 -5.31
CA GLU A 45 -15.89 -8.10 -6.59
C GLU A 45 -17.27 -7.47 -6.39
N THR A 46 -18.01 -7.91 -5.37
CA THR A 46 -19.40 -7.49 -5.15
C THR A 46 -19.49 -6.05 -4.66
N LEU A 47 -18.64 -5.65 -3.73
CA LEU A 47 -18.60 -4.28 -3.20
C LEU A 47 -18.07 -3.29 -4.23
N PHE A 48 -17.08 -3.67 -5.03
CA PHE A 48 -16.63 -2.82 -6.16
C PHE A 48 -17.70 -2.71 -7.25
N LYS A 49 -18.47 -3.77 -7.53
CA LYS A 49 -19.66 -3.67 -8.40
C LYS A 49 -20.72 -2.73 -7.83
N TYR A 50 -20.89 -2.69 -6.51
CA TYR A 50 -21.76 -1.71 -5.88
C TYR A 50 -21.28 -0.28 -6.16
N LEU A 51 -20.00 0.02 -5.97
CA LEU A 51 -19.43 1.34 -6.30
C LEU A 51 -19.65 1.74 -7.77
N VAL A 52 -19.53 0.79 -8.69
CA VAL A 52 -19.85 1.01 -10.12
C VAL A 52 -21.34 1.29 -10.31
N LYS A 53 -22.21 0.50 -9.65
CA LYS A 53 -23.67 0.63 -9.72
C LYS A 53 -24.16 1.99 -9.23
N GLU A 54 -23.58 2.50 -8.13
CA GLU A 54 -23.95 3.81 -7.56
C GLU A 54 -23.67 4.97 -8.51
N ASN A 55 -22.63 4.84 -9.34
CA ASN A 55 -22.37 5.80 -10.41
C ASN A 55 -23.38 5.64 -11.56
N GLN A 56 -23.48 4.41 -12.09
CA GLN A 56 -24.45 4.07 -13.13
C GLN A 56 -24.66 2.55 -13.23
N GLU A 57 -25.89 2.09 -13.01
CA GLU A 57 -26.23 0.66 -12.94
C GLU A 57 -25.83 -0.12 -14.21
N ILE A 58 -26.01 0.45 -15.41
CA ILE A 58 -25.69 -0.26 -16.66
C ILE A 58 -24.20 -0.67 -16.74
N LEU A 59 -23.32 0.03 -16.04
CA LEU A 59 -21.88 -0.20 -16.05
C LEU A 59 -21.47 -1.46 -15.28
N ILE A 60 -22.38 -2.15 -14.61
CA ILE A 60 -22.09 -3.47 -14.02
C ILE A 60 -22.09 -4.59 -15.07
N TYR A 61 -22.60 -4.33 -16.28
CA TYR A 61 -22.68 -5.33 -17.34
C TYR A 61 -21.43 -5.37 -18.21
N LYS A 62 -21.05 -6.58 -18.61
CA LYS A 62 -19.88 -6.80 -19.45
C LYS A 62 -20.06 -6.25 -20.86
N ASP A 63 -21.22 -6.53 -21.47
CA ASP A 63 -21.57 -6.11 -22.83
C ASP A 63 -22.74 -5.12 -22.81
N LEU A 64 -22.42 -3.84 -22.99
CA LEU A 64 -23.42 -2.76 -23.05
C LEU A 64 -24.24 -2.82 -24.35
N ASN A 65 -23.66 -3.29 -25.45
CA ASN A 65 -24.39 -3.41 -26.71
C ASN A 65 -25.48 -4.48 -26.61
N ASP A 66 -25.18 -5.60 -25.96
CA ASP A 66 -26.18 -6.64 -25.67
C ASP A 66 -27.30 -6.10 -24.77
N TYR A 67 -26.96 -5.30 -23.76
CA TYR A 67 -27.95 -4.58 -22.93
C TYR A 67 -28.88 -3.73 -23.78
N PHE A 68 -28.33 -2.76 -24.53
CA PHE A 68 -29.16 -1.81 -25.29
C PHE A 68 -29.98 -2.52 -26.37
N THR A 69 -29.42 -3.55 -27.01
CA THR A 69 -30.12 -4.33 -28.03
C THR A 69 -31.31 -5.08 -27.44
N LYS A 70 -31.16 -5.70 -26.25
CA LYS A 70 -32.26 -6.42 -25.60
C LYS A 70 -33.30 -5.47 -25.04
N GLU A 71 -32.88 -4.37 -24.40
CA GLU A 71 -33.81 -3.39 -23.84
C GLU A 71 -34.63 -2.71 -24.95
N MET A 72 -33.99 -2.37 -26.08
CA MET A 72 -34.71 -1.82 -27.23
C MET A 72 -35.70 -2.81 -27.83
N LYS A 73 -35.36 -4.11 -27.90
CA LYS A 73 -36.31 -5.15 -28.31
C LYS A 73 -37.50 -5.26 -27.33
N HIS A 74 -37.27 -5.10 -26.03
CA HIS A 74 -38.35 -5.07 -25.04
C HIS A 74 -39.29 -3.88 -25.25
N ILE A 75 -38.74 -2.69 -25.48
CA ILE A 75 -39.51 -1.48 -25.81
C ILE A 75 -40.35 -1.68 -27.07
N LEU A 76 -39.77 -2.25 -28.13
CA LEU A 76 -40.44 -2.46 -29.43
C LEU A 76 -41.52 -3.55 -29.40
N THR A 77 -41.35 -4.60 -28.59
CA THR A 77 -42.26 -5.75 -28.56
C THR A 77 -43.44 -5.58 -27.60
N GLY A 78 -43.49 -4.49 -26.83
CA GLY A 78 -44.65 -4.14 -26.01
C GLY A 78 -44.94 -5.11 -24.86
N ASN A 79 -43.98 -5.93 -24.45
CA ASN A 79 -44.10 -6.78 -23.26
C ASN A 79 -43.99 -5.92 -21.99
N VAL A 80 -45.09 -5.21 -21.65
CA VAL A 80 -45.27 -4.41 -20.41
C VAL A 80 -45.55 -5.32 -19.18
N GLY A 81 -45.10 -6.57 -19.22
CA GLY A 81 -45.13 -7.47 -18.06
C GLY A 81 -43.83 -7.29 -17.30
N VAL A 82 -43.91 -6.85 -16.03
CA VAL A 82 -42.83 -6.66 -15.03
C VAL A 82 -41.47 -7.08 -15.60
N SER A 83 -40.70 -6.09 -16.07
CA SER A 83 -39.32 -6.28 -16.53
C SER A 83 -38.60 -7.12 -15.47
N LYS A 84 -38.35 -8.40 -15.76
CA LYS A 84 -37.26 -9.10 -15.11
C LYS A 84 -36.04 -8.40 -15.68
N GLY A 85 -35.45 -7.49 -14.90
CA GLY A 85 -34.33 -6.66 -15.33
C GLY A 85 -33.29 -7.47 -16.11
N TYR A 86 -32.58 -6.80 -17.03
CA TYR A 86 -31.67 -7.44 -17.97
C TYR A 86 -30.76 -8.50 -17.31
N GLN A 87 -30.86 -9.74 -17.80
CA GLN A 87 -30.09 -10.90 -17.33
C GLN A 87 -28.87 -11.12 -18.23
N GLY A 88 -27.90 -10.22 -18.16
CA GLY A 88 -26.61 -10.38 -18.83
C GLY A 88 -25.48 -10.74 -17.90
N ASN A 89 -24.35 -11.14 -18.47
CA ASN A 89 -23.12 -11.34 -17.73
C ASN A 89 -22.66 -10.01 -17.13
N THR A 90 -22.43 -10.01 -15.82
CA THR A 90 -21.81 -8.88 -15.14
C THR A 90 -20.30 -8.87 -15.38
N ILE A 91 -19.67 -7.74 -15.12
CA ILE A 91 -18.22 -7.61 -15.05
C ILE A 91 -17.58 -8.61 -14.09
N THR A 92 -16.33 -8.95 -14.32
CA THR A 92 -15.49 -9.83 -13.48
C THR A 92 -14.81 -9.06 -12.34
N PHE A 93 -14.12 -9.76 -11.44
CA PHE A 93 -13.35 -9.19 -10.33
C PHE A 93 -12.44 -8.02 -10.72
N LEU A 94 -11.53 -8.22 -11.70
CA LEU A 94 -10.62 -7.15 -12.11
C LEU A 94 -11.36 -6.02 -12.85
N GLU A 95 -12.33 -6.36 -13.70
CA GLU A 95 -13.15 -5.35 -14.40
C GLU A 95 -13.96 -4.48 -13.41
N ALA A 96 -14.40 -5.04 -12.28
CA ALA A 96 -15.07 -4.30 -11.21
C ALA A 96 -14.13 -3.31 -10.52
N ILE A 97 -12.90 -3.73 -10.24
CA ILE A 97 -11.87 -2.88 -9.64
C ILE A 97 -11.50 -1.74 -10.59
N ASP A 98 -11.19 -2.07 -11.85
CA ASP A 98 -10.82 -1.09 -12.87
C ASP A 98 -11.91 -0.03 -13.06
N ARG A 99 -13.18 -0.47 -13.18
CA ARG A 99 -14.31 0.47 -13.37
C ARG A 99 -14.56 1.30 -12.12
N ALA A 100 -14.54 0.72 -10.93
CA ALA A 100 -14.77 1.51 -9.72
C ALA A 100 -13.65 2.53 -9.49
N ALA A 101 -12.40 2.15 -9.74
CA ALA A 101 -11.25 3.05 -9.59
C ALA A 101 -11.38 4.28 -10.50
N VAL A 102 -11.73 4.07 -11.77
CA VAL A 102 -11.92 5.18 -12.73
C VAL A 102 -13.16 6.01 -12.39
N LEU A 103 -14.28 5.38 -12.04
CA LEU A 103 -15.55 6.09 -11.81
C LEU A 103 -15.58 6.87 -10.49
N ASN A 104 -14.89 6.38 -9.46
CA ASN A 104 -14.87 7.01 -8.13
C ASN A 104 -13.54 7.73 -7.84
N ASN A 105 -12.66 7.88 -8.84
CA ASN A 105 -11.32 8.45 -8.69
C ASN A 105 -10.53 7.82 -7.52
N LEU A 106 -10.58 6.50 -7.39
CA LEU A 106 -9.88 5.81 -6.31
C LEU A 106 -8.37 5.82 -6.56
N GLU A 107 -7.60 6.22 -5.55
CA GLU A 107 -6.14 6.13 -5.57
C GLU A 107 -5.70 4.69 -5.27
N ILE A 108 -5.29 3.95 -6.30
CA ILE A 108 -4.78 2.58 -6.17
C ILE A 108 -3.39 2.52 -6.80
N SER A 109 -2.36 2.23 -6.00
CA SER A 109 -0.98 2.12 -6.49
C SER A 109 -0.78 0.88 -7.37
N GLU A 110 0.30 0.82 -8.16
CA GLU A 110 0.64 -0.37 -8.94
C GLU A 110 0.88 -1.60 -8.03
N ILE A 111 1.43 -1.37 -6.83
CA ILE A 111 1.66 -2.41 -5.81
C ILE A 111 0.32 -2.98 -5.33
N ASP A 112 -0.62 -2.11 -4.97
CA ASP A 112 -1.94 -2.49 -4.45
C ASP A 112 -2.78 -3.19 -5.52
N TYR A 113 -2.75 -2.68 -6.75
CA TYR A 113 -3.39 -3.34 -7.88
C TYR A 113 -2.78 -4.72 -8.17
N GLY A 114 -1.47 -4.86 -7.95
CA GLY A 114 -0.78 -6.15 -7.98
C GLY A 114 -1.34 -7.15 -6.96
N ALA A 115 -1.71 -6.71 -5.76
CA ALA A 115 -2.29 -7.57 -4.73
C ALA A 115 -3.64 -8.15 -5.16
N PHE A 116 -4.49 -7.34 -5.83
CA PHE A 116 -5.74 -7.82 -6.42
C PHE A 116 -5.51 -8.88 -7.51
N LYS A 117 -4.53 -8.68 -8.39
CA LYS A 117 -4.16 -9.68 -9.40
C LYS A 117 -3.72 -11.00 -8.77
N ARG A 118 -2.87 -10.94 -7.75
CA ARG A 118 -2.41 -12.12 -7.01
C ARG A 118 -3.57 -12.84 -6.31
N LEU A 119 -4.48 -12.10 -5.66
CA LEU A 119 -5.69 -12.70 -5.08
C LEU A 119 -6.54 -13.41 -6.14
N ASN A 120 -6.70 -12.81 -7.32
CA ASN A 120 -7.45 -13.42 -8.41
C ASN A 120 -6.78 -14.70 -8.95
N ILE A 121 -5.45 -14.70 -9.10
CA ILE A 121 -4.67 -15.88 -9.49
C ILE A 121 -4.81 -16.97 -8.42
N LEU A 122 -4.57 -16.63 -7.15
CA LEU A 122 -4.67 -17.56 -6.02
C LEU A 122 -6.06 -18.20 -5.96
N ARG A 123 -7.12 -17.40 -6.05
CA ARG A 123 -8.51 -17.88 -6.05
C ARG A 123 -8.78 -18.87 -7.19
N ASN A 124 -8.22 -18.62 -8.38
CA ASN A 124 -8.36 -19.55 -9.51
C ASN A 124 -7.57 -20.85 -9.26
N SER A 125 -6.36 -20.75 -8.74
CA SER A 125 -5.51 -21.90 -8.42
C SER A 125 -6.15 -22.83 -7.39
N ILE A 126 -6.67 -22.30 -6.27
CA ILE A 126 -7.33 -23.13 -5.23
C ILE A 126 -8.65 -23.77 -5.67
N THR A 127 -9.25 -23.26 -6.74
CA THR A 127 -10.52 -23.78 -7.29
C THR A 127 -10.25 -24.92 -8.29
N HIS A 128 -9.08 -24.93 -8.93
CA HIS A 128 -8.79 -25.83 -10.05
C HIS A 128 -7.60 -26.79 -9.81
N HIS A 129 -6.74 -26.54 -8.82
CA HIS A 129 -5.52 -27.31 -8.55
C HIS A 129 -5.35 -27.63 -7.05
N GLU A 130 -4.60 -28.69 -6.72
CA GLU A 130 -4.05 -28.90 -5.37
C GLU A 130 -2.99 -27.82 -5.13
N TYR A 131 -3.30 -26.88 -4.23
CA TYR A 131 -2.42 -25.77 -3.88
C TYR A 131 -2.06 -25.91 -2.40
N ASP A 132 -0.77 -25.85 -2.06
CA ASP A 132 -0.34 -25.91 -0.68
C ASP A 132 -0.69 -24.59 0.04
N LEU A 133 -1.73 -24.64 0.88
CA LEU A 133 -2.23 -23.48 1.61
C LEU A 133 -1.61 -23.33 3.01
N THR A 134 -0.56 -24.09 3.33
CA THR A 134 0.04 -24.10 4.67
C THR A 134 0.98 -22.91 4.94
N GLU A 135 1.35 -22.14 3.91
CA GLU A 135 2.28 -21.01 4.09
C GLU A 135 1.58 -19.78 4.70
N ASP A 136 2.19 -19.18 5.74
CA ASP A 136 1.75 -17.90 6.34
C ASP A 136 1.60 -16.78 5.31
N LEU A 137 2.28 -16.93 4.18
CA LEU A 137 2.20 -16.13 2.97
C LEU A 137 0.79 -15.78 2.50
N ILE A 138 -0.10 -16.77 2.54
CA ILE A 138 -1.46 -16.58 2.06
C ILE A 138 -2.24 -15.67 3.01
N LYS A 139 -1.98 -15.80 4.31
CA LYS A 139 -2.54 -14.90 5.32
C LYS A 139 -2.05 -13.48 5.08
N PHE A 140 -0.77 -13.31 4.74
CA PHE A 140 -0.21 -11.99 4.40
C PHE A 140 -0.84 -11.38 3.15
N LEU A 141 -1.10 -12.16 2.09
CA LEU A 141 -1.83 -11.65 0.92
C LEU A 141 -3.27 -11.25 1.27
N ILE A 142 -3.98 -12.06 2.06
CA ILE A 142 -5.34 -11.76 2.53
C ILE A 142 -5.32 -10.45 3.34
N THR A 143 -4.41 -10.34 4.30
CA THR A 143 -4.21 -9.14 5.11
C THR A 143 -3.89 -7.92 4.24
N GLN A 144 -2.98 -8.04 3.28
CA GLN A 144 -2.61 -6.94 2.38
C GLN A 144 -3.82 -6.44 1.58
N VAL A 145 -4.64 -7.35 1.05
CA VAL A 145 -5.87 -6.94 0.34
C VAL A 145 -6.84 -6.25 1.30
N LEU A 146 -7.00 -6.75 2.52
CA LEU A 146 -7.85 -6.12 3.54
C LEU A 146 -7.37 -4.70 3.89
N THR A 147 -6.07 -4.48 4.03
CA THR A 147 -5.50 -3.15 4.30
C THR A 147 -5.73 -2.16 3.15
N ILE A 148 -5.84 -2.64 1.91
CA ILE A 148 -6.15 -1.81 0.74
C ILE A 148 -7.64 -1.47 0.68
N VAL A 149 -8.52 -2.46 0.85
CA VAL A 149 -9.96 -2.25 0.62
C VAL A 149 -10.68 -1.56 1.77
N PHE A 150 -10.20 -1.67 3.01
CA PHE A 150 -10.86 -1.06 4.17
C PHE A 150 -10.95 0.47 4.08
N PRO A 151 -9.88 1.21 3.76
CA PRO A 151 -9.95 2.66 3.52
C PRO A 151 -10.93 3.00 2.39
N ILE A 152 -10.84 2.30 1.25
CA ILE A 152 -11.76 2.50 0.13
C ILE A 152 -13.22 2.33 0.56
N TYR A 153 -13.52 1.27 1.33
CA TYR A 153 -14.87 0.99 1.81
C TYR A 153 -15.35 2.00 2.84
N LYS A 154 -14.47 2.43 3.75
CA LYS A 154 -14.78 3.47 4.74
C LYS A 154 -15.22 4.77 4.07
N ASP A 155 -14.55 5.15 2.99
CA ASP A 155 -14.76 6.45 2.35
C ASP A 155 -15.89 6.41 1.31
N ASN A 156 -16.20 5.23 0.74
CA ASN A 156 -17.13 5.10 -0.39
C ASN A 156 -18.39 4.25 -0.12
N LEU A 157 -18.47 3.50 0.99
CA LEU A 157 -19.65 2.70 1.31
C LEU A 157 -20.46 3.32 2.46
N PRO A 158 -21.80 3.36 2.35
CA PRO A 158 -22.64 3.90 3.42
C PRO A 158 -22.55 3.03 4.68
N ASP A 159 -22.48 3.68 5.84
CA ASP A 159 -22.48 3.08 7.18
C ASP A 159 -21.40 2.02 7.43
N PHE A 160 -20.33 1.97 6.62
CA PHE A 160 -19.31 0.92 6.71
C PHE A 160 -18.62 0.88 8.09
N LYS A 161 -18.33 2.05 8.67
CA LYS A 161 -17.71 2.14 10.00
C LYS A 161 -18.59 1.51 11.09
N ALA A 162 -19.89 1.83 11.08
CA ALA A 162 -20.85 1.24 12.01
C ALA A 162 -21.00 -0.27 11.79
N TYR A 163 -20.95 -0.73 10.52
CA TYR A 163 -20.98 -2.15 10.19
C TYR A 163 -19.77 -2.91 10.77
N VAL A 164 -18.57 -2.33 10.65
CA VAL A 164 -17.31 -2.89 11.18
C VAL A 164 -17.38 -3.01 12.70
N GLU A 165 -17.82 -1.97 13.39
CA GLU A 165 -18.00 -1.96 14.85
C GLU A 165 -19.03 -3.01 15.31
N GLN A 166 -20.20 -3.04 14.66
CA GLN A 166 -21.30 -3.96 15.01
C GLN A 166 -20.90 -5.44 14.88
N HIS A 167 -20.06 -5.77 13.89
CA HIS A 167 -19.71 -7.15 13.56
C HIS A 167 -18.29 -7.54 14.01
N GLU A 168 -17.62 -6.67 14.78
CA GLU A 168 -16.27 -6.85 15.30
C GLU A 168 -15.28 -7.20 14.17
N LEU A 169 -15.35 -6.44 13.07
CA LEU A 169 -14.54 -6.67 11.87
C LEU A 169 -13.24 -5.87 11.85
N ASP A 170 -12.99 -5.06 12.88
CA ASP A 170 -11.72 -4.36 12.98
C ASP A 170 -10.59 -5.40 13.04
N LEU A 171 -9.61 -5.18 12.17
CA LEU A 171 -8.41 -5.98 12.03
C LEU A 171 -7.21 -5.29 12.66
N LYS A 172 -7.34 -4.00 13.03
CA LYS A 172 -6.30 -3.29 13.76
C LYS A 172 -6.02 -4.03 15.05
N GLY A 173 -4.75 -4.34 15.27
CA GLY A 173 -4.30 -5.04 16.46
C GLY A 173 -4.56 -6.56 16.47
N THR A 174 -5.10 -7.18 15.41
CA THR A 174 -5.15 -8.66 15.34
C THR A 174 -3.78 -9.24 14.97
N ASN A 175 -3.45 -10.45 15.45
CA ASN A 175 -2.13 -11.03 15.23
C ASN A 175 -1.80 -11.14 13.72
N GLN A 176 -2.76 -11.48 12.85
CA GLN A 176 -2.52 -11.58 11.41
C GLN A 176 -2.08 -10.26 10.76
N VAL A 177 -2.62 -9.13 11.22
CA VAL A 177 -2.26 -7.80 10.72
C VAL A 177 -0.91 -7.38 11.28
N ASN A 178 -0.72 -7.58 12.59
CA ASN A 178 0.52 -7.21 13.27
C ASN A 178 1.71 -8.02 12.74
N ASP A 179 1.56 -9.35 12.66
CA ASP A 179 2.58 -10.26 12.14
C ASP A 179 2.93 -9.89 10.70
N PHE A 180 1.94 -9.52 9.89
CA PHE A 180 2.17 -9.05 8.52
C PHE A 180 3.03 -7.79 8.48
N HIS A 181 2.66 -6.74 9.22
CA HIS A 181 3.42 -5.47 9.17
C HIS A 181 4.85 -5.63 9.72
N ILE A 182 5.01 -6.36 10.83
CA ILE A 182 6.34 -6.64 11.43
C ILE A 182 7.19 -7.48 10.47
N TRP A 183 6.64 -8.57 9.92
CA TRP A 183 7.32 -9.40 8.92
C TRP A 183 7.70 -8.57 7.70
N ARG A 184 6.77 -7.76 7.17
CA ARG A 184 6.98 -6.92 5.97
C ARG A 184 8.13 -5.93 6.21
N PHE A 185 8.18 -5.28 7.37
CA PHE A 185 9.26 -4.40 7.79
C PHE A 185 10.60 -5.12 7.85
N ILE A 186 10.69 -6.24 8.59
CA ILE A 186 11.93 -7.01 8.73
C ILE A 186 12.46 -7.46 7.37
N ARG A 187 11.57 -7.98 6.50
CA ARG A 187 11.96 -8.47 5.17
C ARG A 187 12.38 -7.33 4.25
N HIS A 188 11.69 -6.20 4.29
CA HIS A 188 12.04 -5.03 3.50
C HIS A 188 13.46 -4.55 3.81
N PHE A 189 13.77 -4.28 5.08
CA PHE A 189 15.07 -3.73 5.45
C PHE A 189 16.21 -4.74 5.41
N SER A 190 15.94 -6.02 5.68
CA SER A 190 16.92 -7.10 5.44
C SER A 190 17.28 -7.20 3.95
N LEU A 191 16.30 -7.08 3.06
CA LEU A 191 16.51 -7.10 1.61
C LEU A 191 17.24 -5.84 1.12
N LEU A 192 16.88 -4.65 1.64
CA LEU A 192 17.58 -3.41 1.32
C LEU A 192 19.05 -3.46 1.72
N LYS A 193 19.37 -4.08 2.86
CA LYS A 193 20.76 -4.24 3.29
C LYS A 193 21.55 -5.05 2.27
N LYS A 194 20.97 -6.14 1.76
CA LYS A 194 21.56 -6.96 0.69
C LYS A 194 21.72 -6.16 -0.60
N PHE A 195 20.75 -5.32 -0.94
CA PHE A 195 20.81 -4.44 -2.10
C PHE A 195 21.94 -3.41 -1.97
N PHE A 196 21.99 -2.62 -0.90
CA PHE A 196 23.05 -1.62 -0.68
C PHE A 196 24.44 -2.26 -0.60
N SER A 197 24.57 -3.38 0.11
CA SER A 197 25.82 -4.16 0.13
C SER A 197 26.27 -4.58 -1.27
N SER A 198 25.32 -4.94 -2.15
CA SER A 198 25.62 -5.32 -3.53
C SER A 198 26.15 -4.15 -4.36
N ILE A 199 25.55 -2.97 -4.22
CA ILE A 199 25.94 -1.75 -4.94
C ILE A 199 27.33 -1.31 -4.47
N LYS A 200 27.54 -1.23 -3.15
CA LYS A 200 28.82 -0.88 -2.52
C LYS A 200 29.95 -1.82 -2.92
N SER A 201 29.66 -3.12 -3.06
CA SER A 201 30.65 -4.11 -3.51
C SER A 201 31.16 -3.88 -4.94
N LEU A 202 30.42 -3.12 -5.74
CA LEU A 202 30.77 -2.75 -7.11
C LEU A 202 31.41 -1.36 -7.17
N GLU A 203 30.85 -0.40 -6.45
CA GLU A 203 31.35 1.00 -6.41
C GLU A 203 32.72 1.12 -5.73
N SER A 204 33.01 0.24 -4.77
CA SER A 204 34.34 0.17 -4.12
C SER A 204 35.47 -0.31 -5.03
N LEU A 205 35.16 -0.70 -6.27
CA LEU A 205 36.13 -1.12 -7.28
C LEU A 205 36.30 0.00 -8.31
N ARG A 206 37.55 0.31 -8.67
CA ARG A 206 37.81 1.19 -9.84
C ARG A 206 37.34 0.49 -11.11
N GLU A 207 36.99 1.23 -12.17
CA GLU A 207 36.54 0.63 -13.45
C GLU A 207 37.45 -0.50 -13.96
N ASN A 208 38.77 -0.31 -13.89
CA ASN A 208 39.75 -1.33 -14.27
C ASN A 208 39.73 -2.58 -13.36
N ASP A 209 39.39 -2.41 -12.08
CA ASP A 209 39.26 -3.49 -11.10
C ASP A 209 37.93 -4.24 -11.31
N ILE A 210 36.85 -3.55 -11.72
CA ILE A 210 35.58 -4.15 -12.12
C ILE A 210 35.79 -5.05 -13.35
N ILE A 211 36.47 -4.55 -14.39
CA ILE A 211 36.78 -5.35 -15.59
C ILE A 211 37.60 -6.59 -15.21
N SER A 212 38.60 -6.42 -14.36
CA SER A 212 39.43 -7.54 -13.88
C SER A 212 38.63 -8.55 -13.06
N LYS A 213 37.74 -8.09 -12.17
CA LYS A 213 36.85 -8.95 -11.38
C LYS A 213 35.84 -9.68 -12.27
N LYS A 214 35.21 -8.98 -13.23
CA LYS A 214 34.34 -9.60 -14.24
C LYS A 214 35.08 -10.70 -14.99
N HIS A 215 36.31 -10.43 -15.45
CA HIS A 215 37.09 -11.43 -16.17
C HIS A 215 37.49 -12.65 -15.32
N LEU A 216 37.77 -12.44 -14.03
CA LEU A 216 37.97 -13.54 -13.08
C LEU A 216 36.69 -14.37 -12.88
N LYS A 217 35.54 -13.70 -12.75
CA LYS A 217 34.24 -14.36 -12.57
C LYS A 217 33.76 -15.05 -13.85
N GLU A 218 34.09 -14.55 -15.02
CA GLU A 218 33.88 -15.24 -16.29
C GLU A 218 34.65 -16.58 -16.32
N LYS A 219 35.91 -16.58 -15.88
CA LYS A 219 36.68 -17.83 -15.75
C LYS A 219 36.10 -18.80 -14.72
N GLU A 220 35.41 -18.29 -13.69
CA GLU A 220 34.65 -19.13 -12.77
C GLU A 220 33.38 -19.70 -13.44
N LYS A 221 32.63 -18.89 -14.20
CA LYS A 221 31.49 -19.35 -15.03
C LYS A 221 31.93 -20.45 -16.01
N GLU A 222 33.08 -20.28 -16.67
CA GLU A 222 33.63 -21.26 -17.62
C GLU A 222 33.95 -22.61 -16.96
N LYS A 223 34.32 -22.64 -15.68
CA LYS A 223 34.54 -23.89 -14.92
C LYS A 223 33.24 -24.62 -14.63
N GLU A 224 32.12 -23.89 -14.56
CA GLU A 224 30.76 -24.42 -14.38
C GLU A 224 29.95 -24.31 -15.68
N SER A 225 30.53 -24.77 -16.80
CA SER A 225 29.95 -24.59 -18.15
C SER A 225 28.54 -25.17 -18.37
N PHE A 226 28.08 -26.04 -17.47
CA PHE A 226 26.74 -26.63 -17.45
C PHE A 226 25.71 -25.80 -16.68
N ILE A 227 26.13 -24.75 -15.97
CA ILE A 227 25.27 -23.87 -15.18
C ILE A 227 24.91 -22.64 -16.00
N ARG A 228 23.61 -22.38 -16.14
CA ARG A 228 23.10 -21.16 -16.77
C ARG A 228 23.10 -20.02 -15.75
N TYR A 229 23.73 -18.92 -16.12
CA TYR A 229 23.72 -17.68 -15.37
C TYR A 229 22.66 -16.73 -15.94
N TYR A 230 22.17 -15.85 -15.08
CA TYR A 230 21.13 -14.87 -15.37
C TYR A 230 21.55 -13.51 -14.86
N ASP A 231 20.82 -12.48 -15.26
CA ASP A 231 21.00 -11.13 -14.73
C ASP A 231 20.69 -11.11 -13.23
N CYS A 232 21.61 -10.55 -12.46
CA CYS A 232 21.39 -10.33 -11.05
C CYS A 232 20.26 -9.31 -10.86
N PRO A 233 19.29 -9.60 -9.99
CA PRO A 233 18.23 -8.65 -9.65
C PRO A 233 18.75 -7.27 -9.26
N PHE A 234 19.90 -7.20 -8.57
CA PHE A 234 20.43 -5.96 -8.00
C PHE A 234 21.46 -5.29 -8.89
N CYS A 235 22.54 -5.98 -9.26
CA CYS A 235 23.59 -5.35 -10.05
C CYS A 235 23.35 -5.38 -11.56
N LYS A 236 22.31 -6.07 -12.04
CA LYS A 236 21.92 -6.18 -13.45
C LYS A 236 22.97 -6.81 -14.37
N GLU A 237 23.97 -7.49 -13.80
CA GLU A 237 25.01 -8.20 -14.54
C GLU A 237 24.72 -9.71 -14.57
N GLU A 238 25.08 -10.37 -15.68
CA GLU A 238 24.79 -11.79 -15.95
C GLU A 238 25.69 -12.76 -15.14
N PHE A 239 25.64 -12.67 -13.81
CA PHE A 239 26.43 -13.48 -12.87
C PHE A 239 25.58 -14.11 -11.77
N PHE A 240 24.26 -14.12 -11.92
CA PHE A 240 23.35 -14.73 -10.97
C PHE A 240 23.10 -16.20 -11.27
N LYS A 241 23.40 -17.05 -10.30
CA LYS A 241 23.11 -18.48 -10.32
C LYS A 241 21.75 -18.69 -9.64
N LYS A 242 20.73 -19.02 -10.43
CA LYS A 242 19.45 -19.49 -9.89
C LYS A 242 19.67 -20.86 -9.25
N GLU A 243 19.66 -20.92 -7.93
CA GLU A 243 19.80 -22.18 -7.18
C GLU A 243 18.43 -22.84 -7.01
N HIS A 244 17.39 -22.02 -6.89
CA HIS A 244 16.03 -22.47 -6.69
C HIS A 244 15.03 -21.55 -7.40
N VAL A 245 13.85 -22.09 -7.64
CA VAL A 245 12.71 -21.41 -8.27
C VAL A 245 11.48 -21.57 -7.37
N TYR A 246 10.63 -20.56 -7.39
CA TYR A 246 9.37 -20.50 -6.65
C TYR A 246 8.22 -20.54 -7.66
N PHE A 247 7.28 -21.47 -7.44
CA PHE A 247 6.15 -21.71 -8.33
C PHE A 247 4.84 -21.32 -7.67
N GLU A 248 3.96 -20.68 -8.44
CA GLU A 248 2.55 -20.48 -8.06
C GLU A 248 1.68 -20.93 -9.25
N GLY A 249 0.67 -21.76 -8.99
CA GLY A 249 -0.24 -22.22 -10.05
C GLY A 249 0.42 -23.02 -11.19
N GLY A 250 1.61 -23.59 -10.95
CA GLY A 250 2.37 -24.32 -11.96
C GLY A 250 3.29 -23.45 -12.84
N GLU A 251 3.37 -22.15 -12.57
CA GLU A 251 4.25 -21.21 -13.28
C GLU A 251 5.42 -20.77 -12.40
N GLU A 252 6.63 -20.64 -12.97
CA GLU A 252 7.78 -20.04 -12.28
C GLU A 252 7.50 -18.55 -12.12
N VAL A 253 7.22 -18.12 -10.89
CA VAL A 253 6.92 -16.71 -10.59
C VAL A 253 8.12 -15.97 -10.00
N MET A 254 9.00 -16.68 -9.29
CA MET A 254 10.21 -16.11 -8.69
C MET A 254 11.37 -17.11 -8.65
N TYR A 255 12.56 -16.62 -8.31
CA TYR A 255 13.76 -17.44 -8.18
C TYR A 255 14.67 -16.88 -7.09
N TYR A 256 15.57 -17.68 -6.53
CA TYR A 256 16.56 -17.22 -5.56
C TYR A 256 17.87 -18.00 -5.70
N GLY A 257 18.94 -17.49 -5.08
CA GLY A 257 20.30 -17.97 -5.29
C GLY A 257 21.33 -16.87 -5.11
N GLN A 258 22.46 -16.96 -5.82
CA GLN A 258 23.63 -16.13 -5.54
C GLN A 258 24.19 -15.42 -6.76
N CYS A 259 24.62 -14.18 -6.60
CA CYS A 259 25.40 -13.46 -7.60
C CYS A 259 26.89 -13.60 -7.34
N LEU A 260 27.64 -14.14 -8.30
CA LEU A 260 29.09 -14.26 -8.19
C LEU A 260 29.83 -12.92 -8.28
N LEU A 261 29.19 -11.87 -8.81
CA LEU A 261 29.83 -10.58 -9.04
C LEU A 261 29.69 -9.64 -7.84
N CYS A 262 28.46 -9.38 -7.41
CA CYS A 262 28.16 -8.51 -6.27
C CYS A 262 28.02 -9.26 -4.93
N ASN A 263 28.22 -10.58 -4.93
CA ASN A 263 28.11 -11.45 -3.75
C ASN A 263 26.75 -11.43 -3.05
N THR A 264 25.70 -10.90 -3.69
CA THR A 264 24.34 -10.98 -3.16
C THR A 264 23.89 -12.43 -3.07
N SER A 265 23.33 -12.80 -1.92
CA SER A 265 22.63 -14.06 -1.72
C SER A 265 21.17 -13.78 -1.41
N LEU A 266 20.27 -14.30 -2.24
CA LEU A 266 18.82 -14.24 -2.05
C LEU A 266 18.32 -15.61 -1.61
N ASN A 267 17.48 -15.64 -0.59
CA ASN A 267 16.88 -16.86 -0.04
C ASN A 267 15.39 -16.96 -0.40
N LYS A 268 14.75 -18.05 0.06
CA LYS A 268 13.32 -18.30 -0.19
C LYS A 268 12.45 -17.14 0.30
N ASP A 269 12.70 -16.64 1.51
CA ASP A 269 11.91 -15.58 2.12
C ASP A 269 12.03 -14.25 1.35
N ASP A 270 13.21 -13.93 0.80
CA ASP A 270 13.41 -12.74 -0.03
C ASP A 270 12.55 -12.81 -1.30
N ALA A 271 12.60 -13.96 -1.99
CA ALA A 271 11.82 -14.19 -3.20
C ALA A 271 10.31 -14.14 -2.92
N GLN A 272 9.89 -14.76 -1.83
CA GLN A 272 8.51 -14.74 -1.35
C GLN A 272 8.03 -13.31 -1.03
N TYR A 273 8.79 -12.57 -0.22
CA TYR A 273 8.46 -11.19 0.13
C TYR A 273 8.26 -10.30 -1.11
N ILE A 274 9.18 -10.42 -2.07
CA ILE A 274 9.09 -9.67 -3.33
C ILE A 274 7.88 -10.11 -4.13
N GLN A 275 7.59 -11.41 -4.24
CA GLN A 275 6.40 -11.90 -4.96
C GLN A 275 5.11 -11.30 -4.39
N ILE A 276 4.93 -11.35 -3.07
CA ILE A 276 3.69 -10.90 -2.42
C ILE A 276 3.56 -9.39 -2.45
N THR A 277 4.67 -8.67 -2.24
CA THR A 277 4.61 -7.21 -2.11
C THR A 277 4.69 -6.56 -3.48
N TYR A 278 5.74 -6.86 -4.26
CA TYR A 278 6.06 -6.15 -5.50
C TYR A 278 5.75 -6.95 -6.77
N GLY A 279 5.56 -8.27 -6.67
CA GLY A 279 5.32 -9.18 -7.78
C GLY A 279 6.55 -9.56 -8.61
N ASN A 280 7.62 -8.77 -8.58
CA ASN A 280 8.90 -9.11 -9.23
C ASN A 280 10.04 -8.21 -8.70
N TYR A 281 11.28 -8.60 -9.04
CA TYR A 281 12.49 -7.88 -8.64
C TYR A 281 12.59 -6.44 -9.17
N ASP A 282 12.12 -6.17 -10.38
CA ASP A 282 12.22 -4.82 -10.97
C ASP A 282 11.24 -3.85 -10.32
N SER A 283 10.02 -4.31 -10.03
CA SER A 283 9.03 -3.54 -9.27
C SER A 283 9.54 -3.21 -7.87
N PHE A 284 10.24 -4.13 -7.19
CA PHE A 284 10.88 -3.83 -5.90
C PHE A 284 11.87 -2.67 -6.04
N LEU A 285 12.80 -2.75 -6.99
CA LEU A 285 13.80 -1.70 -7.21
C LEU A 285 13.21 -0.36 -7.64
N LYS A 286 12.07 -0.38 -8.34
CA LYS A 286 11.34 0.82 -8.75
C LYS A 286 10.68 1.52 -7.56
N TYR A 287 10.16 0.76 -6.60
CA TYR A 287 9.20 1.30 -5.61
C TYR A 287 9.66 1.29 -4.16
N PHE A 288 10.75 0.62 -3.78
CA PHE A 288 11.13 0.50 -2.37
C PHE A 288 11.32 1.86 -1.67
N LYS A 289 11.76 2.88 -2.40
CA LYS A 289 11.95 4.25 -1.87
C LYS A 289 10.65 5.01 -1.62
N THR A 290 9.55 4.60 -2.25
CA THR A 290 8.28 5.35 -2.23
C THR A 290 7.15 4.62 -1.53
N ASP A 291 7.31 3.31 -1.28
CA ASP A 291 6.32 2.49 -0.58
C ASP A 291 6.38 2.73 0.93
N LEU A 292 5.94 3.90 1.40
CA LEU A 292 6.04 4.34 2.81
C LEU A 292 5.20 3.48 3.78
N LEU A 293 4.25 2.69 3.28
CA LEU A 293 3.38 1.84 4.08
C LEU A 293 4.14 0.75 4.84
N ILE A 294 5.35 0.38 4.40
CA ILE A 294 6.21 -0.58 5.11
C ILE A 294 6.44 -0.16 6.57
N LEU A 295 6.59 1.15 6.81
CA LEU A 295 6.91 1.70 8.13
C LEU A 295 5.75 2.53 8.70
N LYS A 296 5.01 3.28 7.87
CA LYS A 296 3.92 4.15 8.33
C LYS A 296 2.90 3.42 9.20
N ASP A 297 2.50 2.21 8.81
CA ASP A 297 1.52 1.41 9.56
C ASP A 297 2.03 1.05 10.96
N LEU A 298 3.32 0.72 11.09
CA LEU A 298 3.95 0.40 12.37
C LEU A 298 4.14 1.66 13.24
N LEU A 299 4.46 2.81 12.64
CA LEU A 299 4.61 4.04 13.40
C LEU A 299 3.30 4.52 14.02
N ASN A 300 2.16 4.26 13.35
CA ASN A 300 0.83 4.62 13.84
C ASN A 300 0.22 3.59 14.81
N ASP A 301 0.98 2.55 15.17
CA ASP A 301 0.44 1.40 15.87
C ASP A 301 0.57 1.51 17.41
N GLU A 302 -0.55 1.78 18.08
CA GLU A 302 -0.62 1.98 19.54
C GLU A 302 -0.16 0.76 20.37
N GLY A 303 -0.25 -0.45 19.81
CA GLY A 303 0.05 -1.70 20.52
C GLY A 303 1.44 -2.29 20.23
N LEU A 304 2.26 -1.62 19.40
CA LEU A 304 3.42 -2.23 18.77
C LEU A 304 4.40 -2.85 19.78
N ALA A 305 4.73 -2.11 20.84
CA ALA A 305 5.70 -2.52 21.86
C ALA A 305 5.36 -3.87 22.52
N SER A 306 4.06 -4.17 22.67
CA SER A 306 3.58 -5.41 23.28
C SER A 306 3.66 -6.64 22.35
N ARG A 307 3.86 -6.42 21.06
CA ARG A 307 3.74 -7.47 20.02
C ARG A 307 5.06 -7.87 19.39
N ILE A 308 6.07 -7.00 19.47
CA ILE A 308 7.42 -7.34 19.04
C ILE A 308 7.95 -8.50 19.89
N THR A 309 8.31 -9.58 19.22
CA THR A 309 8.88 -10.77 19.85
C THR A 309 10.41 -10.69 19.97
N PRO A 310 11.04 -11.51 20.83
CA PRO A 310 12.50 -11.63 20.86
C PRO A 310 13.11 -12.04 19.50
N GLU A 311 12.40 -12.87 18.73
CA GLU A 311 12.79 -13.29 17.39
C GLU A 311 12.80 -12.09 16.42
N ASP A 312 11.79 -11.23 16.48
CA ASP A 312 11.73 -10.00 15.68
C ASP A 312 12.89 -9.06 16.03
N ILE A 313 13.17 -8.87 17.33
CA ILE A 313 14.32 -8.09 17.81
C ILE A 313 15.63 -8.65 17.24
N SER A 314 15.79 -9.98 17.26
CA SER A 314 16.97 -10.62 16.70
C SER A 314 17.12 -10.33 15.20
N ALA A 315 16.02 -10.42 14.44
CA ALA A 315 16.03 -10.16 13.00
C ALA A 315 16.27 -8.68 12.67
N MET A 316 15.69 -7.75 13.44
CA MET A 316 15.90 -6.30 13.28
C MET A 316 17.37 -5.92 13.55
N ASN A 317 18.00 -6.52 14.56
CA ASN A 317 19.42 -6.31 14.87
C ASN A 317 20.36 -6.62 13.70
N GLU A 318 19.93 -7.44 12.72
CA GLU A 318 20.73 -7.72 11.54
C GLU A 318 20.92 -6.50 10.63
N PHE A 319 20.04 -5.49 10.67
CA PHE A 319 20.09 -4.34 9.76
C PHE A 319 20.09 -2.96 10.42
N VAL A 320 19.55 -2.78 11.62
CA VAL A 320 19.44 -1.44 12.26
C VAL A 320 20.78 -0.77 12.59
N ASN A 321 21.87 -1.54 12.62
CA ASN A 321 23.21 -0.99 12.82
C ASN A 321 23.97 -0.72 11.51
N ASP A 322 23.37 -0.99 10.36
CA ASP A 322 23.96 -0.76 9.05
C ASP A 322 23.89 0.73 8.68
N ASP A 323 25.02 1.33 8.29
CA ASP A 323 25.09 2.76 8.01
C ASP A 323 24.26 3.17 6.78
N ASP A 324 24.26 2.34 5.74
CA ASP A 324 23.54 2.62 4.49
C ASP A 324 22.02 2.52 4.72
N ILE A 325 21.58 1.60 5.58
CA ILE A 325 20.18 1.53 6.05
C ILE A 325 19.80 2.74 6.89
N ASN A 326 20.68 3.17 7.79
CA ASN A 326 20.42 4.31 8.66
C ASN A 326 20.31 5.62 7.87
N GLU A 327 21.16 5.81 6.86
CA GLU A 327 21.06 6.94 5.92
C GLU A 327 19.73 6.92 5.17
N PHE A 328 19.34 5.75 4.63
CA PHE A 328 18.04 5.59 3.96
C PHE A 328 16.85 5.85 4.89
N LEU A 329 16.91 5.39 6.15
CA LEU A 329 15.84 5.57 7.12
C LEU A 329 15.59 7.04 7.46
N VAL A 330 16.60 7.92 7.41
CA VAL A 330 16.40 9.37 7.65
C VAL A 330 15.40 9.93 6.63
N GLU A 331 15.73 9.85 5.34
CA GLU A 331 14.87 10.37 4.26
C GLU A 331 13.50 9.67 4.24
N TYR A 332 13.48 8.38 4.56
CA TYR A 332 12.27 7.57 4.51
C TYR A 332 11.30 7.89 5.65
N ILE A 333 11.81 8.16 6.87
CA ILE A 333 11.01 8.58 8.02
C ILE A 333 10.58 10.03 7.91
N GLU A 334 11.46 10.91 7.40
CA GLU A 334 11.17 12.34 7.13
C GLU A 334 9.89 12.45 6.29
N ARG A 335 9.85 11.76 5.15
CA ARG A 335 8.66 11.72 4.28
C ARG A 335 7.40 11.17 4.95
N ILE A 336 7.53 10.30 5.95
CA ILE A 336 6.37 9.82 6.71
C ILE A 336 5.87 10.93 7.64
N PHE A 337 6.77 11.62 8.34
CA PHE A 337 6.41 12.77 9.17
C PHE A 337 5.83 13.91 8.34
N ASP A 338 6.43 14.24 7.19
CA ASP A 338 5.93 15.29 6.29
C ASP A 338 4.48 15.02 5.89
N ASN A 339 4.19 13.79 5.45
CA ASN A 339 2.84 13.40 5.07
C ASN A 339 1.85 13.48 6.25
N THR A 340 2.28 13.06 7.45
CA THR A 340 1.41 13.13 8.64
C THR A 340 1.15 14.58 9.04
N LEU A 341 2.17 15.42 9.07
CA LEU A 341 2.06 16.85 9.39
C LEU A 341 1.22 17.59 8.35
N PHE A 342 1.41 17.30 7.06
CA PHE A 342 0.58 17.85 5.98
C PHE A 342 -0.91 17.57 6.22
N HIS A 343 -1.27 16.32 6.57
CA HIS A 343 -2.66 15.98 6.87
C HIS A 343 -3.21 16.73 8.10
N ILE A 344 -2.41 16.90 9.15
CA ILE A 344 -2.79 17.69 10.33
C ILE A 344 -3.07 19.15 9.93
N LEU A 345 -2.21 19.74 9.09
CA LEU A 345 -2.35 21.15 8.67
C LEU A 345 -3.47 21.40 7.67
N VAL A 346 -3.82 20.41 6.84
CA VAL A 346 -4.98 20.51 5.94
C VAL A 346 -6.27 20.75 6.75
N ASP A 347 -6.41 20.13 7.91
CA ASP A 347 -7.57 20.36 8.78
C ASP A 347 -7.55 21.79 9.37
N GLU A 348 -6.37 22.33 9.66
CA GLU A 348 -6.21 23.71 10.13
C GLU A 348 -6.59 24.74 9.05
N CYS A 349 -6.36 24.44 7.76
CA CYS A 349 -6.72 25.33 6.64
C CYS A 349 -8.20 25.72 6.64
N ALA A 350 -9.10 24.81 7.05
CA ALA A 350 -10.53 25.05 7.09
C ALA A 350 -10.95 26.09 8.15
N SER A 351 -10.06 26.40 9.09
CA SER A 351 -10.32 27.31 10.21
C SER A 351 -9.71 28.71 10.05
N ILE A 352 -8.97 28.94 8.97
CA ILE A 352 -8.29 30.22 8.71
C ILE A 352 -9.31 31.31 8.44
N ASP A 353 -9.24 32.40 9.21
CA ASP A 353 -9.97 33.63 8.96
C ASP A 353 -9.14 34.55 8.07
N TYR A 354 -9.51 34.66 6.80
CA TYR A 354 -8.81 35.48 5.82
C TYR A 354 -9.15 36.97 5.97
N ASP A 355 -8.15 37.84 5.88
CA ASP A 355 -8.39 39.28 5.90
C ASP A 355 -9.18 39.71 4.65
N SER A 356 -10.41 40.19 4.86
CA SER A 356 -11.30 40.60 3.76
C SER A 356 -10.68 41.69 2.88
N SER A 357 -9.81 42.54 3.42
CA SER A 357 -9.13 43.59 2.64
C SER A 357 -8.02 43.03 1.75
N GLU A 358 -7.37 41.94 2.17
CA GLU A 358 -6.39 41.23 1.35
C GLU A 358 -7.09 40.46 0.23
N LEU A 359 -8.23 39.82 0.52
CA LEU A 359 -9.10 39.21 -0.47
C LEU A 359 -9.64 40.22 -1.48
N ASP A 360 -10.10 41.39 -1.03
CA ASP A 360 -10.55 42.48 -1.91
C ASP A 360 -9.46 42.93 -2.89
N ASN A 361 -8.21 43.01 -2.41
CA ASN A 361 -7.06 43.34 -3.25
C ASN A 361 -6.76 42.23 -4.24
N ALA A 362 -6.74 40.96 -3.80
CA ALA A 362 -6.50 39.81 -4.65
C ALA A 362 -7.49 39.75 -5.82
N VAL A 363 -8.78 39.92 -5.53
CA VAL A 363 -9.85 39.98 -6.53
C VAL A 363 -9.70 41.17 -7.47
N THR A 364 -9.39 42.35 -6.92
CA THR A 364 -9.28 43.59 -7.72
C THR A 364 -8.14 43.51 -8.75
N TRP A 365 -7.06 42.82 -8.40
CA TRP A 365 -5.84 42.76 -9.23
C TRP A 365 -5.64 41.43 -9.95
N ASP A 366 -6.55 40.47 -9.79
CA ASP A 366 -6.44 39.13 -10.37
C ASP A 366 -5.12 38.45 -9.96
N THR A 367 -4.85 38.46 -8.64
CA THR A 367 -3.62 37.92 -8.05
C THR A 367 -3.90 36.88 -6.98
N GLU A 368 -3.08 35.85 -6.92
CA GLU A 368 -3.05 34.87 -5.82
C GLU A 368 -2.78 35.56 -4.47
N LEU A 369 -3.56 35.20 -3.45
CA LEU A 369 -3.33 35.62 -2.07
C LEU A 369 -2.29 34.71 -1.43
N LYS A 370 -1.24 35.28 -0.83
CA LYS A 370 -0.22 34.53 -0.10
C LYS A 370 -0.34 34.78 1.39
N VAL A 371 -0.61 33.72 2.15
CA VAL A 371 -0.81 33.78 3.61
C VAL A 371 0.32 33.03 4.30
N HIS A 372 0.89 33.61 5.36
CA HIS A 372 1.90 32.96 6.18
C HIS A 372 1.38 32.71 7.59
N ILE A 373 1.42 31.45 8.05
CA ILE A 373 0.89 31.04 9.35
C ILE A 373 1.98 30.36 10.17
N GLU A 374 2.23 30.92 11.35
CA GLU A 374 3.04 30.27 12.38
C GLU A 374 2.15 29.42 13.30
N ILE A 375 2.33 28.10 13.23
CA ILE A 375 1.62 27.16 14.08
C ILE A 375 2.36 27.09 15.42
N ASN A 376 1.70 27.57 16.47
CA ASN A 376 2.23 27.61 17.84
C ASN A 376 1.55 26.64 18.79
N GLU A 377 0.41 26.09 18.40
CA GLU A 377 -0.34 25.07 19.12
C GLU A 377 -0.96 24.10 18.10
N LEU A 378 -1.04 22.83 18.46
CA LEU A 378 -1.75 21.79 17.71
C LEU A 378 -2.70 21.07 18.65
N HIS A 379 -3.72 20.41 18.11
CA HIS A 379 -4.63 19.63 18.93
C HIS A 379 -3.88 18.51 19.66
N GLU A 380 -4.29 18.22 20.91
CA GLU A 380 -3.58 17.26 21.79
C GLU A 380 -3.48 15.88 21.14
N PHE A 381 -4.50 15.45 20.40
CA PHE A 381 -4.51 14.19 19.68
C PHE A 381 -3.38 14.09 18.64
N ASP A 382 -3.11 15.16 17.89
CA ASP A 382 -2.08 15.16 16.85
C ASP A 382 -0.68 15.14 17.45
N ILE A 383 -0.48 15.87 18.56
CA ILE A 383 0.76 15.82 19.33
C ILE A 383 0.99 14.40 19.88
N LEU A 384 -0.05 13.74 20.39
CA LEU A 384 0.03 12.36 20.87
C LEU A 384 0.35 11.37 19.74
N LEU A 385 -0.23 11.56 18.56
CA LEU A 385 0.08 10.75 17.37
C LEU A 385 1.57 10.85 17.00
N ILE A 386 2.11 12.07 16.89
CA ILE A 386 3.53 12.29 16.58
C ILE A 386 4.44 11.68 17.66
N LYS A 387 4.09 11.87 18.95
CA LYS A 387 4.84 11.25 20.06
C LYS A 387 4.82 9.73 20.00
N GLN A 388 3.68 9.14 19.61
CA GLN A 388 3.55 7.70 19.40
C GLN A 388 4.45 7.23 18.25
N MET A 389 4.48 7.93 17.11
CA MET A 389 5.36 7.60 15.99
C MET A 389 6.83 7.59 16.40
N ILE A 390 7.28 8.60 17.13
CA ILE A 390 8.66 8.68 17.67
C ILE A 390 8.95 7.53 18.64
N SER A 391 8.00 7.20 19.51
CA SER A 391 8.13 6.05 20.43
C SER A 391 8.24 4.73 19.65
N ASN A 392 7.43 4.56 18.61
CA ASN A 392 7.41 3.35 17.78
C ASN A 392 8.70 3.17 16.97
N CYS A 393 9.38 4.24 16.56
CA CYS A 393 10.74 4.14 16.02
C CYS A 393 11.69 3.42 17.00
N THR A 394 11.62 3.75 18.30
CA THR A 394 12.46 3.12 19.33
C THR A 394 12.11 1.64 19.51
N VAL A 395 10.82 1.29 19.44
CA VAL A 395 10.33 -0.09 19.50
C VAL A 395 10.88 -0.92 18.34
N LEU A 396 11.00 -0.33 17.14
CA LEU A 396 11.59 -0.93 15.95
C LEU A 396 13.13 -0.90 15.94
N LEU A 397 13.76 -0.53 17.06
CA LEU A 397 15.21 -0.39 17.23
C LEU A 397 15.85 0.64 16.29
N ILE A 398 15.06 1.56 15.73
CA ILE A 398 15.56 2.70 14.97
C ILE A 398 16.22 3.66 15.97
N LYS A 399 17.46 4.06 15.67
CA LYS A 399 18.25 4.90 16.58
C LYS A 399 17.55 6.24 16.82
N PRO A 400 17.49 6.73 18.07
CA PRO A 400 16.87 8.02 18.38
C PRO A 400 17.44 9.17 17.56
N GLU A 401 18.74 9.15 17.24
CA GLU A 401 19.37 10.19 16.43
C GLU A 401 18.79 10.26 15.01
N ILE A 402 18.48 9.11 14.40
CA ILE A 402 17.89 9.01 13.05
C ILE A 402 16.47 9.56 13.07
N CYS A 403 15.64 9.07 14.01
CA CYS A 403 14.25 9.51 14.11
C CYS A 403 14.15 11.00 14.44
N ASN A 404 14.97 11.50 15.37
CA ASN A 404 14.97 12.91 15.74
C ASN A 404 15.48 13.80 14.62
N GLN A 405 16.48 13.34 13.84
CA GLN A 405 16.94 14.05 12.67
C GLN A 405 15.83 14.15 11.62
N ALA A 406 15.22 13.02 11.25
CA ALA A 406 14.14 12.97 10.28
C ALA A 406 12.94 13.83 10.69
N PHE A 407 12.51 13.73 11.96
CA PHE A 407 11.42 14.56 12.49
C PHE A 407 11.76 16.05 12.48
N LYS A 408 13.00 16.41 12.84
CA LYS A 408 13.44 17.79 12.82
C LYS A 408 13.41 18.36 11.40
N GLN A 409 13.88 17.62 10.40
CA GLN A 409 13.83 18.05 9.01
C GLN A 409 12.39 18.29 8.56
N ALA A 410 11.48 17.35 8.88
CA ALA A 410 10.07 17.45 8.55
C ALA A 410 9.36 18.67 9.17
N VAL A 411 9.65 18.99 10.43
CA VAL A 411 9.03 20.12 11.13
C VAL A 411 9.63 21.47 10.70
N GLU A 412 10.91 21.49 10.29
CA GLU A 412 11.59 22.70 9.80
C GLU A 412 11.28 23.01 8.33
N GLU A 413 10.65 22.08 7.59
CA GLU A 413 10.21 22.31 6.22
C GLU A 413 8.98 23.23 6.19
N GLU A 414 9.06 24.29 5.37
CA GLU A 414 7.91 25.16 5.10
C GLU A 414 6.89 24.38 4.26
N MET A 415 5.70 24.15 4.84
CA MET A 415 4.64 23.42 4.16
C MET A 415 3.74 24.38 3.41
N VAL A 416 3.61 24.18 2.10
CA VAL A 416 2.78 25.02 1.23
C VAL A 416 1.53 24.26 0.82
N ILE A 417 0.37 24.84 1.11
CA ILE A 417 -0.95 24.32 0.73
C ILE A 417 -1.64 25.33 -0.16
N ASN A 418 -2.11 24.89 -1.32
CA ASN A 418 -2.91 25.70 -2.23
C ASN A 418 -4.39 25.37 -2.04
N THR A 419 -5.21 26.41 -1.88
CA THR A 419 -6.66 26.28 -1.71
C THR A 419 -7.39 27.40 -2.46
N ILE A 420 -8.72 27.29 -2.53
CA ILE A 420 -9.59 28.28 -3.14
C ILE A 420 -10.58 28.76 -2.08
N VAL A 421 -10.81 30.07 -2.04
CA VAL A 421 -11.76 30.70 -1.12
C VAL A 421 -12.79 31.49 -1.90
N ASP A 422 -14.07 31.25 -1.60
CA ASP A 422 -15.17 32.06 -2.12
C ASP A 422 -15.16 33.44 -1.44
N HIS A 423 -15.11 34.51 -2.23
CA HIS A 423 -15.19 35.89 -1.75
C HIS A 423 -16.15 36.70 -2.60
N ARG A 424 -16.83 37.67 -2.00
CA ARG A 424 -17.75 38.54 -2.74
C ARG A 424 -17.01 39.76 -3.25
N ASN A 425 -16.94 39.91 -4.58
CA ASN A 425 -16.25 41.02 -5.20
C ASN A 425 -16.87 42.36 -4.75
N PRO A 426 -16.12 43.26 -4.11
CA PRO A 426 -16.66 44.52 -3.58
C PRO A 426 -17.08 45.51 -4.68
N GLN A 427 -16.62 45.32 -5.93
CA GLN A 427 -16.89 46.20 -7.06
C GLN A 427 -18.07 45.72 -7.93
N THR A 428 -18.18 44.41 -8.16
CA THR A 428 -19.24 43.83 -9.02
C THR A 428 -20.37 43.21 -8.22
N GLU A 429 -20.20 43.00 -6.91
CA GLU A 429 -21.09 42.27 -6.00
C GLU A 429 -21.32 40.79 -6.37
N GLU A 430 -20.54 40.26 -7.31
CA GLU A 430 -20.54 38.85 -7.72
C GLU A 430 -19.65 38.01 -6.81
N ASP A 431 -20.04 36.76 -6.58
CA ASP A 431 -19.21 35.80 -5.87
C ASP A 431 -18.10 35.33 -6.82
N VAL A 432 -16.86 35.35 -6.33
CA VAL A 432 -15.65 35.00 -7.08
C VAL A 432 -14.79 34.05 -6.26
N GLU A 433 -14.07 33.17 -6.94
CA GLU A 433 -13.08 32.28 -6.35
C GLU A 433 -11.72 32.99 -6.32
N VAL A 434 -11.03 32.92 -5.18
CA VAL A 434 -9.68 33.47 -4.98
C VAL A 434 -8.72 32.32 -4.72
N ASP A 435 -7.68 32.20 -5.54
CA ASP A 435 -6.57 31.29 -5.29
C ASP A 435 -5.74 31.77 -4.10
N VAL A 436 -5.51 30.87 -3.14
CA VAL A 436 -4.75 31.14 -1.92
C VAL A 436 -3.63 30.14 -1.75
N GLU A 437 -2.40 30.64 -1.64
CA GLU A 437 -1.20 29.89 -1.25
C GLU A 437 -0.94 30.14 0.24
N ILE A 438 -0.98 29.08 1.06
CA ILE A 438 -0.75 29.15 2.50
C ILE A 438 0.58 28.49 2.82
N SER A 439 1.50 29.26 3.38
CA SER A 439 2.77 28.76 3.94
C SER A 439 2.63 28.56 5.44
N PHE A 440 2.88 27.33 5.91
CA PHE A 440 2.92 27.00 7.33
C PHE A 440 4.34 26.81 7.84
N ASN A 441 4.62 27.43 8.99
CA ASN A 441 5.81 27.18 9.78
C ASN A 441 5.42 26.62 11.15
N ILE A 442 5.80 25.38 11.44
CA ILE A 442 5.48 24.74 12.72
C ILE A 442 6.57 25.08 13.74
N ASN A 443 6.16 25.61 14.89
CA ASN A 443 7.08 25.84 16.00
C ASN A 443 7.50 24.48 16.62
N PRO A 444 8.78 24.06 16.53
CA PRO A 444 9.20 22.74 17.02
C PRO A 444 8.99 22.54 18.53
N LYS A 445 8.79 23.64 19.29
CA LYS A 445 8.56 23.58 20.73
C LYS A 445 7.22 22.96 21.11
N ILE A 446 6.27 22.85 20.19
CA ILE A 446 4.96 22.21 20.42
C ILE A 446 5.12 20.76 20.90
N PHE A 447 6.20 20.09 20.47
CA PHE A 447 6.41 18.67 20.74
C PHE A 447 7.22 18.36 22.00
N ASN A 448 7.77 19.39 22.67
CA ASN A 448 8.68 19.26 23.82
C ASN A 448 7.98 19.05 25.18
#